data_AF-A0A6J4YHP3-F1
#
_entry.id   AF-A0A6J4YHP3-F1
#
_cell.length_a   1.000
_cell.length_b   1.000
_cell.length_c   1.000
_cell.angle_alpha   90.00
_cell.angle_beta   90.00
_cell.angle_gamma   90.00
#
_symmetry.space_group_name_H-M   'P 1'
#
loop_
_entity.id
_entity.type
_entity.pdbx_description
1 polymer ?
#
loop_
_entity_poly.entity_id
_entity_poly.type
_entity_poly.pdbx_seq_one_letter_code
_entity_poly.pdbx_strand_id
1 'polypeptide(L)'
;MPGKLEKIKIPARLRPGDTIGVVAPAGPFDRESFGRGIQILQESGFEVYTPPGLLDAKEYLAGSDRHRARFINRLFADKRINAIICARGGYGSIRILPLLDYQAIGENPKVFIGFSDITVLLNVLTDRSRMVTFHGPMVSTLADAPAATRNILMHAVGSSATIEIKANRGTTIKPGAASGTVCGGNLATLCHLVGTPYAPDFDDKLLFIEDRAEAPYRVDRMLTHMKLAGCFENVAGIALGYFEKCGSLKDIYEIVADTFREASFPILAGLEAGHGYHNQTLPFGIEATLDADNHSLQYHWPATLKTEDKGQRTKDRRQRTDDRGQRTEDRGQRTKDRGQRTDDRGQRTEGRGQRAEGGGQRAEGRGQTTEDRGQRAEVRGRKTDDRWQKTEDRGQMIEDRGRKIEGSGGYLKWEVGMGTWEVGVRPSTSSGETKSECN
;
A
#
# COMPACT_ATOMS: atom_id res chain seq x y z
N MET A 1 -33.06 9.01 2.50
CA MET A 1 -32.33 9.32 3.75
C MET A 1 -30.85 9.09 3.49
N PRO A 2 -29.95 10.05 3.72
CA PRO A 2 -28.53 9.72 3.70
C PRO A 2 -28.29 8.78 4.88
N GLY A 3 -27.95 7.53 4.58
CA GLY A 3 -27.65 6.53 5.60
C GLY A 3 -26.53 7.06 6.49
N LYS A 4 -26.62 6.83 7.82
CA LYS A 4 -25.51 7.07 8.74
C LYS A 4 -24.23 6.51 8.11
N LEU A 5 -23.28 7.37 7.76
CA LEU A 5 -21.97 6.96 7.26
C LEU A 5 -21.35 6.00 8.28
N GLU A 6 -21.28 4.71 7.94
CA GLU A 6 -20.66 3.71 8.81
C GLU A 6 -19.19 4.05 9.01
N LYS A 7 -18.71 3.96 10.26
CA LYS A 7 -17.35 4.31 10.66
C LYS A 7 -16.32 3.40 9.98
N ILE A 8 -15.18 3.95 9.58
CA ILE A 8 -14.05 3.17 9.05
C ILE A 8 -13.56 2.13 10.09
N LYS A 9 -13.25 0.92 9.61
CA LYS A 9 -12.79 -0.22 10.38
C LYS A 9 -11.27 -0.31 10.30
N ILE A 10 -10.63 -0.12 11.45
CA ILE A 10 -9.17 -0.19 11.60
C ILE A 10 -8.82 -1.66 11.94
N PRO A 11 -7.95 -2.34 11.16
CA PRO A 11 -7.61 -3.74 11.40
C PRO A 11 -6.76 -3.91 12.67
N ALA A 12 -6.67 -5.15 13.15
CA ALA A 12 -5.77 -5.48 14.24
C ALA A 12 -4.31 -5.39 13.78
N ARG A 13 -3.43 -4.91 14.66
CA ARG A 13 -1.98 -4.87 14.43
C ARG A 13 -1.43 -6.29 14.33
N LEU A 14 -0.48 -6.47 13.42
CA LEU A 14 0.24 -7.73 13.26
C LEU A 14 1.24 -7.95 14.39
N ARG A 15 1.47 -9.23 14.71
CA ARG A 15 2.45 -9.71 15.70
C ARG A 15 3.23 -10.88 15.13
N PRO A 16 4.46 -11.16 15.61
CA PRO A 16 5.14 -12.40 15.27
C PRO A 16 4.25 -13.63 15.54
N GLY A 17 4.24 -14.58 14.61
CA GLY A 17 3.37 -15.75 14.58
C GLY A 17 2.04 -15.54 13.84
N ASP A 18 1.64 -14.30 13.55
CA ASP A 18 0.45 -14.03 12.73
C ASP A 18 0.66 -14.54 11.29
N THR A 19 -0.43 -15.00 10.66
CA THR A 19 -0.38 -15.52 9.29
C THR A 19 -0.72 -14.44 8.27
N ILE A 20 0.19 -14.22 7.32
CA ILE A 20 0.00 -13.36 6.15
C ILE A 20 -0.38 -14.22 4.95
N GLY A 21 -1.58 -14.01 4.42
CA GLY A 21 -2.03 -14.61 3.18
C GLY A 21 -1.56 -13.83 1.96
N VAL A 22 -1.23 -14.52 0.88
CA VAL A 22 -0.75 -13.88 -0.36
C VAL A 22 -1.78 -14.01 -1.49
N VAL A 23 -2.02 -12.91 -2.21
CA VAL A 23 -2.89 -12.87 -3.42
C VAL A 23 -2.17 -12.26 -4.61
N ALA A 24 -2.57 -12.66 -5.82
CA ALA A 24 -2.08 -12.09 -7.08
C ALA A 24 -3.25 -11.57 -7.91
N PRO A 25 -3.77 -10.37 -7.59
CA PRO A 25 -4.99 -9.86 -8.21
C PRO A 25 -4.74 -9.22 -9.58
N ALA A 26 -3.51 -9.18 -10.06
CA ALA A 26 -3.12 -8.49 -11.30
C ALA A 26 -2.37 -9.44 -12.24
N GLY A 27 -1.14 -9.10 -12.62
CA GLY A 27 -0.29 -9.87 -13.50
C GLY A 27 0.51 -10.98 -12.80
N PRO A 28 1.13 -11.89 -13.57
CA PRO A 28 2.09 -12.85 -13.06
C PRO A 28 3.33 -12.15 -12.52
N PHE A 29 4.16 -12.88 -11.78
CA PHE A 29 5.31 -12.34 -11.07
C PHE A 29 6.49 -13.30 -11.10
N ASP A 30 7.69 -12.72 -10.98
CA ASP A 30 8.94 -13.46 -10.96
C ASP A 30 9.04 -14.34 -9.70
N ARG A 31 9.40 -15.62 -9.89
CA ARG A 31 9.41 -16.63 -8.82
C ARG A 31 10.58 -16.43 -7.85
N GLU A 32 11.72 -15.98 -8.34
CA GLU A 32 12.91 -15.78 -7.51
C GLU A 32 12.68 -14.62 -6.54
N SER A 33 12.28 -13.47 -7.07
CA SER A 33 11.95 -12.27 -6.29
C SER A 33 10.79 -12.55 -5.33
N PHE A 34 9.78 -13.31 -5.77
CA PHE A 34 8.71 -13.77 -4.89
C PHE A 34 9.25 -14.62 -3.72
N GLY A 35 10.09 -15.62 -3.98
CA GLY A 35 10.69 -16.47 -2.95
C GLY A 35 11.50 -15.68 -1.92
N ARG A 36 12.34 -14.74 -2.37
CA ARG A 36 13.08 -13.82 -1.49
C ARG A 36 12.14 -12.95 -0.66
N GLY A 37 11.05 -12.46 -1.26
CA GLY A 37 10.02 -11.70 -0.56
C GLY A 37 9.31 -12.49 0.55
N ILE A 38 8.98 -13.76 0.28
CA ILE A 38 8.40 -14.67 1.28
C ILE A 38 9.39 -14.87 2.44
N GLN A 39 10.66 -15.12 2.13
CA GLN A 39 11.69 -15.29 3.15
C GLN A 39 11.80 -14.06 4.07
N ILE A 40 11.75 -12.84 3.52
CA ILE A 40 11.79 -11.60 4.32
C ILE A 40 10.60 -11.51 5.28
N LEU A 41 9.40 -11.90 4.85
CA LEU A 41 8.22 -11.92 5.72
C LEU A 41 8.39 -12.95 6.85
N GLN A 42 8.93 -14.13 6.55
CA GLN A 42 9.21 -15.18 7.53
C GLN A 42 10.29 -14.77 8.53
N GLU A 43 11.38 -14.14 8.06
CA GLU A 43 12.44 -13.58 8.90
C GLU A 43 11.94 -12.44 9.80
N SER A 44 10.89 -11.74 9.36
CA SER A 44 10.18 -10.74 10.17
C SER A 44 9.24 -11.36 11.22
N GLY A 45 9.20 -12.70 11.31
CA GLY A 45 8.48 -13.47 12.31
C GLY A 45 7.05 -13.85 11.92
N PHE A 46 6.65 -13.75 10.65
CA PHE A 46 5.30 -14.11 10.21
C PHE A 46 5.24 -15.50 9.59
N GLU A 47 4.09 -16.16 9.78
CA GLU A 47 3.74 -17.31 8.95
C GLU A 47 3.20 -16.81 7.61
N VAL A 48 3.56 -17.46 6.50
CA VAL A 48 3.13 -17.02 5.17
C VAL A 48 2.32 -18.11 4.47
N TYR A 49 1.07 -17.80 4.15
CA TYR A 49 0.18 -18.70 3.44
C TYR A 49 0.07 -18.33 1.96
N THR A 50 0.53 -19.22 1.09
CA THR A 50 0.36 -19.14 -0.37
C THR A 50 -0.73 -20.11 -0.83
N PRO A 51 -1.85 -19.63 -1.39
CA PRO A 51 -2.89 -20.52 -1.90
C PRO A 51 -2.37 -21.43 -3.03
N PRO A 52 -2.77 -22.72 -3.07
CA PRO A 52 -2.50 -23.56 -4.23
C PRO A 52 -3.09 -22.94 -5.50
N GLY A 53 -2.28 -22.79 -6.54
CA GLY A 53 -2.64 -22.11 -7.79
C GLY A 53 -2.32 -20.61 -7.82
N LEU A 54 -1.68 -20.04 -6.78
CA LEU A 54 -1.27 -18.62 -6.77
C LEU A 54 -0.34 -18.25 -7.96
N LEU A 55 0.43 -19.22 -8.46
CA LEU A 55 1.34 -19.07 -9.60
C LEU A 55 0.68 -19.35 -10.96
N ASP A 56 -0.63 -19.65 -10.99
CA ASP A 56 -1.34 -19.88 -12.23
C ASP A 56 -1.30 -18.61 -13.09
N ALA A 57 -1.12 -18.78 -14.40
CA ALA A 57 -1.07 -17.67 -15.34
C ALA A 57 -2.05 -17.92 -16.50
N LYS A 58 -2.67 -16.83 -16.96
CA LYS A 58 -3.46 -16.81 -18.20
C LYS A 58 -3.09 -15.54 -18.94
N GLU A 59 -2.32 -15.69 -20.02
CA GLU A 59 -1.75 -14.55 -20.77
C GLU A 59 -0.97 -13.62 -19.82
N TYR A 60 -1.27 -12.32 -19.82
CA TYR A 60 -0.64 -11.32 -18.96
C TYR A 60 -1.27 -11.23 -17.55
N LEU A 61 -2.13 -12.16 -17.15
CA LEU A 61 -2.82 -12.19 -15.85
C LEU A 61 -2.36 -13.36 -14.98
N ALA A 62 -2.38 -13.20 -13.66
CA ALA A 62 -2.18 -14.27 -12.67
C ALA A 62 -3.43 -15.17 -12.53
N GLY A 63 -3.89 -15.71 -13.67
CA GLY A 63 -5.07 -16.55 -13.77
C GLY A 63 -6.34 -15.79 -14.14
N SER A 64 -7.45 -16.53 -14.25
CA SER A 64 -8.75 -15.96 -14.64
C SER A 64 -9.31 -14.98 -13.59
N ASP A 65 -10.21 -14.10 -14.01
CA ASP A 65 -10.83 -13.10 -13.15
C ASP A 65 -11.52 -13.74 -11.93
N ARG A 66 -12.28 -14.83 -12.16
CA ARG A 66 -12.92 -15.61 -11.08
C ARG A 66 -11.90 -16.25 -10.14
N HIS A 67 -10.79 -16.75 -10.68
CA HIS A 67 -9.72 -17.36 -9.88
C HIS A 67 -9.09 -16.32 -8.94
N ARG A 68 -8.69 -15.16 -9.48
CA ARG A 68 -8.08 -14.05 -8.73
C ARG A 68 -9.03 -13.49 -7.66
N ALA A 69 -10.28 -13.23 -8.02
CA ALA A 69 -11.32 -12.77 -7.09
C ALA A 69 -11.59 -13.78 -5.95
N ARG A 70 -11.67 -15.07 -6.28
CA ARG A 70 -11.91 -16.14 -5.30
C ARG A 70 -10.86 -16.17 -4.21
N PHE A 71 -9.58 -15.97 -4.53
CA PHE A 71 -8.53 -15.94 -3.50
C PHE A 71 -8.70 -14.76 -2.55
N ILE A 72 -9.01 -13.57 -3.04
CA ILE A 72 -9.27 -12.41 -2.17
C ILE A 72 -10.44 -12.71 -1.23
N ASN A 73 -11.60 -13.10 -1.76
CA ASN A 73 -12.78 -13.40 -0.96
C ASN A 73 -12.50 -14.50 0.09
N ARG A 74 -11.79 -15.57 -0.33
CA ARG A 74 -11.44 -16.68 0.56
C ARG A 74 -10.52 -16.25 1.70
N LEU A 75 -9.47 -15.47 1.41
CA LEU A 75 -8.52 -15.06 2.45
C LEU A 75 -9.14 -14.07 3.43
N PHE A 76 -10.06 -13.21 2.99
CA PHE A 76 -10.82 -12.38 3.93
C PHE A 76 -11.75 -13.22 4.81
N ALA A 77 -12.44 -14.22 4.26
CA ALA A 77 -13.31 -15.11 5.03
C ALA A 77 -12.56 -16.01 6.03
N ASP A 78 -11.30 -16.35 5.74
CA ASP A 78 -10.49 -17.24 6.60
C ASP A 78 -10.05 -16.52 7.88
N LYS A 79 -10.51 -17.03 9.02
CA LYS A 79 -10.19 -16.46 10.35
C LYS A 79 -8.75 -16.72 10.79
N ARG A 80 -8.04 -17.65 10.14
CA ARG A 80 -6.63 -17.95 10.42
C ARG A 80 -5.69 -16.94 9.76
N ILE A 81 -6.18 -16.18 8.78
CA ILE A 81 -5.40 -15.16 8.09
C ILE A 81 -5.51 -13.84 8.85
N ASN A 82 -4.40 -13.23 9.22
CA ASN A 82 -4.36 -11.96 9.95
C ASN A 82 -4.20 -10.75 9.00
N ALA A 83 -3.47 -10.93 7.91
CA ALA A 83 -3.25 -9.92 6.88
C ALA A 83 -3.19 -10.54 5.49
N ILE A 84 -3.37 -9.70 4.48
CA ILE A 84 -3.28 -10.05 3.07
C ILE A 84 -2.29 -9.10 2.40
N ILE A 85 -1.27 -9.65 1.73
CA ILE A 85 -0.31 -8.90 0.94
C ILE A 85 -0.39 -9.32 -0.53
N CYS A 86 -0.38 -8.34 -1.43
CA CYS A 86 -0.35 -8.64 -2.86
C CYS A 86 1.05 -9.12 -3.28
N ALA A 87 1.09 -10.11 -4.16
CA ALA A 87 2.34 -10.65 -4.70
C ALA A 87 3.05 -9.63 -5.59
N ARG A 88 2.28 -8.98 -6.48
CA ARG A 88 2.71 -7.99 -7.47
C ARG A 88 1.48 -7.23 -7.99
N GLY A 89 1.72 -6.05 -8.55
CA GLY A 89 0.77 -5.31 -9.38
C GLY A 89 0.81 -5.80 -10.82
N GLY A 90 0.74 -4.90 -11.80
CA GLY A 90 0.72 -5.23 -13.22
C GLY A 90 -0.53 -4.66 -13.86
N TYR A 91 -1.38 -5.53 -14.40
CA TYR A 91 -2.71 -5.14 -14.86
C TYR A 91 -3.72 -6.22 -14.51
N GLY A 92 -4.95 -5.82 -14.26
CA GLY A 92 -6.10 -6.72 -14.20
C GLY A 92 -6.87 -6.67 -12.89
N SER A 93 -6.40 -5.95 -11.87
CA SER A 93 -7.14 -5.80 -10.61
C SER A 93 -8.50 -5.13 -10.83
N ILE A 94 -8.61 -4.22 -11.80
CA ILE A 94 -9.88 -3.55 -12.14
C ILE A 94 -10.96 -4.55 -12.63
N ARG A 95 -10.54 -5.64 -13.27
CA ARG A 95 -11.47 -6.63 -13.87
C ARG A 95 -12.20 -7.47 -12.82
N ILE A 96 -11.64 -7.57 -11.61
CA ILE A 96 -12.18 -8.44 -10.57
C ILE A 96 -13.12 -7.71 -9.61
N LEU A 97 -13.23 -6.39 -9.69
CA LEU A 97 -14.06 -5.58 -8.78
C LEU A 97 -15.51 -6.10 -8.67
N PRO A 98 -16.22 -6.43 -9.77
CA PRO A 98 -17.59 -6.94 -9.68
C PRO A 98 -17.73 -8.33 -9.04
N LEU A 99 -16.62 -9.03 -8.82
CA LEU A 99 -16.60 -10.40 -8.28
C LEU A 99 -16.25 -10.46 -6.79
N LEU A 100 -15.97 -9.31 -6.17
CA LEU A 100 -15.61 -9.23 -4.76
C LEU A 100 -16.84 -9.14 -3.86
N ASP A 101 -16.80 -9.87 -2.75
CA ASP A 101 -17.84 -9.81 -1.72
C ASP A 101 -17.51 -8.70 -0.71
N TYR A 102 -17.87 -7.46 -1.07
CA TYR A 102 -17.54 -6.27 -0.27
C TYR A 102 -18.11 -6.31 1.15
N GLN A 103 -19.29 -6.92 1.33
CA GLN A 103 -19.92 -7.06 2.63
C GLN A 103 -19.11 -8.03 3.49
N ALA A 104 -18.85 -9.25 3.01
CA ALA A 104 -18.08 -10.23 3.75
C ALA A 104 -16.66 -9.72 4.06
N ILE A 105 -16.03 -9.01 3.13
CA ILE A 105 -14.73 -8.36 3.36
C ILE A 105 -14.83 -7.33 4.49
N GLY A 106 -15.85 -6.47 4.46
CA GLY A 106 -16.09 -5.46 5.50
C GLY A 106 -16.41 -6.07 6.88
N GLU A 107 -17.01 -7.24 6.94
CA GLU A 107 -17.24 -7.99 8.20
C GLU A 107 -15.95 -8.65 8.74
N ASN A 108 -14.91 -8.74 7.90
CA ASN A 108 -13.65 -9.39 8.21
C ASN A 108 -12.44 -8.48 7.98
N PRO A 109 -12.36 -7.30 8.62
CA PRO A 109 -11.30 -6.36 8.33
C PRO A 109 -9.92 -6.91 8.74
N LYS A 110 -8.98 -6.85 7.81
CA LYS A 110 -7.59 -7.32 7.93
C LYS A 110 -6.67 -6.28 7.31
N VAL A 111 -5.40 -6.27 7.70
CA VAL A 111 -4.38 -5.47 6.98
C VAL A 111 -4.35 -5.96 5.53
N PHE A 112 -4.52 -5.05 4.56
CA PHE A 112 -4.44 -5.34 3.13
C PHE A 112 -3.40 -4.42 2.48
N ILE A 113 -2.36 -5.00 1.86
CA ILE A 113 -1.18 -4.26 1.38
C ILE A 113 -1.00 -4.44 -0.13
N GLY A 114 -0.72 -3.33 -0.82
CA GLY A 114 -0.18 -3.34 -2.18
C GLY A 114 0.01 -1.93 -2.72
N PHE A 115 0.44 -1.79 -3.97
CA PHE A 115 0.54 -0.49 -4.66
C PHE A 115 0.50 -0.70 -6.19
N SER A 116 0.68 0.35 -7.00
CA SER A 116 0.55 0.26 -8.47
C SER A 116 -0.89 -0.09 -8.89
N ASP A 117 -1.11 -1.05 -9.79
CA ASP A 117 -2.45 -1.54 -10.21
C ASP A 117 -3.35 -1.97 -9.03
N ILE A 118 -2.77 -2.32 -7.88
CA ILE A 118 -3.52 -2.64 -6.64
C ILE A 118 -4.28 -1.43 -6.10
N THR A 119 -3.94 -0.21 -6.53
CA THR A 119 -4.62 1.03 -6.18
C THR A 119 -6.14 0.94 -6.33
N VAL A 120 -6.65 0.21 -7.34
CA VAL A 120 -8.11 0.00 -7.45
C VAL A 120 -8.67 -0.68 -6.21
N LEU A 121 -8.00 -1.73 -5.71
CA LEU A 121 -8.43 -2.50 -4.55
C LEU A 121 -8.29 -1.68 -3.26
N LEU A 122 -7.20 -0.91 -3.12
CA LEU A 122 -7.00 -0.07 -1.93
C LEU A 122 -8.17 0.90 -1.75
N ASN A 123 -8.57 1.60 -2.81
CA ASN A 123 -9.66 2.58 -2.75
C ASN A 123 -11.02 1.90 -2.63
N VAL A 124 -11.35 0.88 -3.44
CA VAL A 124 -12.67 0.26 -3.36
C VAL A 124 -12.92 -0.49 -2.05
N LEU A 125 -11.90 -1.07 -1.42
CA LEU A 125 -12.03 -1.70 -0.11
C LEU A 125 -12.19 -0.65 1.00
N THR A 126 -11.52 0.49 0.86
CA THR A 126 -11.72 1.62 1.78
C THR A 126 -13.14 2.17 1.67
N ASP A 127 -13.63 2.40 0.46
CA ASP A 127 -14.94 3.02 0.23
C ASP A 127 -16.11 2.06 0.48
N ARG A 128 -16.05 0.83 -0.08
CA ARG A 128 -17.18 -0.12 -0.05
C ARG A 128 -17.14 -1.10 1.11
N SER A 129 -15.95 -1.50 1.57
CA SER A 129 -15.81 -2.38 2.73
C SER A 129 -15.50 -1.63 4.03
N ARG A 130 -15.38 -0.29 3.96
CA ARG A 130 -15.14 0.61 5.09
C ARG A 130 -13.95 0.16 5.93
N MET A 131 -12.84 -0.20 5.29
CA MET A 131 -11.65 -0.74 5.97
C MET A 131 -10.40 0.04 5.60
N VAL A 132 -9.51 0.25 6.57
CA VAL A 132 -8.18 0.81 6.32
C VAL A 132 -7.37 -0.14 5.44
N THR A 133 -6.73 0.40 4.39
CA THR A 133 -5.81 -0.33 3.51
C THR A 133 -4.43 0.33 3.53
N PHE A 134 -3.42 -0.33 2.98
CA PHE A 134 -2.04 0.13 3.05
C PHE A 134 -1.43 0.17 1.65
N HIS A 135 -1.17 1.37 1.15
CA HIS A 135 -0.28 1.56 0.01
C HIS A 135 1.15 1.24 0.47
N GLY A 136 1.81 0.26 -0.13
CA GLY A 136 3.18 -0.11 0.26
C GLY A 136 3.72 -1.34 -0.46
N PRO A 137 4.95 -1.76 -0.13
CA PRO A 137 5.65 -2.84 -0.82
C PRO A 137 4.85 -4.14 -0.86
N MET A 138 4.88 -4.79 -2.03
CA MET A 138 4.33 -6.13 -2.29
C MET A 138 5.41 -7.20 -2.15
N VAL A 139 5.02 -8.48 -2.11
CA VAL A 139 5.96 -9.61 -1.88
C VAL A 139 7.15 -9.55 -2.84
N SER A 140 6.90 -9.46 -4.14
CA SER A 140 7.97 -9.40 -5.15
C SER A 140 8.88 -8.17 -5.02
N THR A 141 8.35 -7.04 -4.56
CA THR A 141 9.13 -5.80 -4.40
C THR A 141 9.88 -5.73 -3.06
N LEU A 142 9.43 -6.49 -2.04
CA LEU A 142 10.17 -6.58 -0.77
C LEU A 142 11.57 -7.16 -0.98
N ALA A 143 11.70 -8.06 -1.94
CA ALA A 143 12.94 -8.73 -2.32
C ALA A 143 14.09 -7.73 -2.54
N ASP A 144 13.81 -6.63 -3.22
CA ASP A 144 14.79 -5.60 -3.59
C ASP A 144 14.63 -4.30 -2.77
N ALA A 145 13.59 -4.22 -1.93
CA ALA A 145 13.38 -3.06 -1.08
C ALA A 145 14.51 -2.90 -0.06
N PRO A 146 15.02 -1.68 0.18
CA PRO A 146 16.02 -1.44 1.20
C PRO A 146 15.46 -1.71 2.61
N ALA A 147 16.33 -2.03 3.57
CA ALA A 147 15.93 -2.38 4.94
C ALA A 147 15.05 -1.30 5.59
N ALA A 148 15.31 -0.02 5.34
CA ALA A 148 14.49 1.09 5.81
C ALA A 148 13.02 0.97 5.34
N THR A 149 12.79 0.68 4.07
CA THR A 149 11.45 0.46 3.50
C THR A 149 10.75 -0.73 4.17
N ARG A 150 11.48 -1.84 4.37
CA ARG A 150 10.95 -3.03 5.06
C ARG A 150 10.55 -2.69 6.50
N ASN A 151 11.41 -1.99 7.24
CA ASN A 151 11.15 -1.59 8.63
C ASN A 151 9.94 -0.65 8.73
N ILE A 152 9.79 0.29 7.81
CA ILE A 152 8.62 1.19 7.74
C ILE A 152 7.33 0.39 7.54
N LEU A 153 7.32 -0.59 6.61
CA LEU A 153 6.18 -1.47 6.42
C LEU A 153 5.83 -2.23 7.71
N MET A 154 6.82 -2.88 8.34
CA MET A 154 6.59 -3.66 9.56
C MET A 154 6.10 -2.80 10.72
N HIS A 155 6.63 -1.58 10.85
CA HIS A 155 6.14 -0.62 11.84
C HIS A 155 4.68 -0.21 11.55
N ALA A 156 4.35 0.12 10.30
CA ALA A 156 2.99 0.56 9.93
C ALA A 156 1.91 -0.49 10.23
N VAL A 157 2.22 -1.78 10.03
CA VAL A 157 1.26 -2.88 10.22
C VAL A 157 1.32 -3.51 11.61
N GLY A 158 2.43 -3.37 12.33
CA GLY A 158 2.64 -3.94 13.66
C GLY A 158 2.45 -2.97 14.83
N SER A 159 2.32 -1.67 14.56
CA SER A 159 2.23 -0.62 15.58
C SER A 159 0.82 -0.04 15.70
N SER A 160 0.43 0.26 16.95
CA SER A 160 -0.78 1.02 17.27
C SER A 160 -0.47 2.49 17.56
N ALA A 161 0.67 3.00 17.10
CA ALA A 161 1.02 4.41 17.16
C ALA A 161 0.50 5.14 15.91
N THR A 162 0.34 6.46 16.03
CA THR A 162 0.15 7.34 14.86
C THR A 162 1.41 7.33 14.00
N ILE A 163 1.22 7.50 12.70
CA ILE A 163 2.31 7.55 11.72
C ILE A 163 2.55 9.00 11.32
N GLU A 164 3.81 9.38 11.18
CA GLU A 164 4.21 10.62 10.54
C GLU A 164 5.13 10.30 9.38
N ILE A 165 4.84 10.90 8.23
CA ILE A 165 5.64 10.81 7.02
C ILE A 165 6.27 12.18 6.79
N LYS A 166 7.61 12.21 6.77
CA LYS A 166 8.39 13.39 6.37
C LYS A 166 8.86 13.24 4.93
N ALA A 167 8.61 14.27 4.13
CA ALA A 167 9.20 14.41 2.80
C ALA A 167 10.55 15.11 2.95
N ASN A 168 11.61 14.35 3.26
CA ASN A 168 12.94 14.91 3.53
C ASN A 168 13.54 15.68 2.35
N ARG A 169 13.04 15.42 1.13
CA ARG A 169 13.39 16.13 -0.11
C ARG A 169 12.13 16.76 -0.72
N GLY A 170 11.23 17.22 0.16
CA GLY A 170 9.94 17.76 -0.21
C GLY A 170 10.07 19.02 -1.05
N THR A 171 9.09 19.24 -1.92
CA THR A 171 8.92 20.48 -2.68
C THR A 171 7.50 20.97 -2.49
N THR A 172 7.37 22.19 -1.97
CA THR A 172 6.09 22.88 -1.86
C THR A 172 5.68 23.36 -3.25
N ILE A 173 4.70 22.71 -3.88
CA ILE A 173 4.11 23.20 -5.13
C ILE A 173 3.08 24.28 -4.81
N LYS A 174 2.29 24.06 -3.75
CA LYS A 174 1.33 25.02 -3.22
C LYS A 174 1.37 25.02 -1.69
N PRO A 175 1.61 26.18 -1.05
CA PRO A 175 1.82 26.27 0.39
C PRO A 175 0.53 26.03 1.18
N GLY A 176 0.67 25.93 2.50
CA GLY A 176 -0.41 25.75 3.44
C GLY A 176 -0.53 24.34 4.00
N ALA A 177 -1.54 24.17 4.85
CA ALA A 177 -1.85 22.89 5.49
C ALA A 177 -3.35 22.62 5.44
N ALA A 178 -3.71 21.35 5.29
CA ALA A 178 -5.09 20.90 5.26
C ALA A 178 -5.22 19.52 5.90
N SER A 179 -6.40 19.22 6.43
CA SER A 179 -6.71 17.90 6.98
C SER A 179 -7.80 17.23 6.17
N GLY A 180 -7.73 15.90 6.10
CA GLY A 180 -8.69 15.09 5.38
C GLY A 180 -8.34 13.61 5.46
N THR A 181 -9.23 12.77 4.96
CA THR A 181 -8.96 11.32 4.89
C THR A 181 -7.97 11.02 3.77
N VAL A 182 -6.91 10.26 4.05
CA VAL A 182 -5.93 9.89 3.02
C VAL A 182 -6.50 8.84 2.06
N CYS A 183 -6.35 9.06 0.77
CA CYS A 183 -6.71 8.13 -0.31
C CYS A 183 -5.75 8.27 -1.50
N GLY A 184 -5.96 7.50 -2.57
CA GLY A 184 -5.23 7.65 -3.83
C GLY A 184 -4.35 6.46 -4.19
N GLY A 185 -3.14 6.70 -4.72
CA GLY A 185 -2.22 5.67 -5.22
C GLY A 185 -1.71 5.99 -6.63
N ASN A 186 -1.71 4.98 -7.51
CA ASN A 186 -1.24 5.13 -8.88
C ASN A 186 -2.20 5.98 -9.73
N LEU A 187 -1.71 7.09 -10.30
CA LEU A 187 -2.52 8.07 -11.04
C LEU A 187 -3.25 7.45 -12.23
N ALA A 188 -2.55 6.71 -13.10
CA ALA A 188 -3.17 6.01 -14.21
C ALA A 188 -4.30 5.11 -13.74
N THR A 189 -4.06 4.32 -12.70
CA THR A 189 -5.08 3.42 -12.14
C THR A 189 -6.31 4.16 -11.62
N LEU A 190 -6.13 5.28 -10.92
CA LEU A 190 -7.23 6.13 -10.44
C LEU A 190 -8.03 6.73 -11.62
N CYS A 191 -7.33 7.25 -12.62
CA CYS A 191 -7.94 7.82 -13.82
C CYS A 191 -8.84 6.81 -14.55
N HIS A 192 -8.43 5.53 -14.63
CA HIS A 192 -9.22 4.48 -15.29
C HIS A 192 -10.47 4.04 -14.50
N LEU A 193 -10.62 4.45 -13.24
CA LEU A 193 -11.85 4.21 -12.47
C LEU A 193 -12.90 5.31 -12.66
N VAL A 194 -12.50 6.49 -13.13
CA VAL A 194 -13.40 7.63 -13.35
C VAL A 194 -14.49 7.26 -14.36
N GLY A 195 -15.74 7.60 -14.02
CA GLY A 195 -16.92 7.24 -14.83
C GLY A 195 -17.41 5.80 -14.65
N THR A 196 -16.81 5.01 -13.75
CA THR A 196 -17.31 3.68 -13.39
C THR A 196 -18.03 3.70 -12.04
N PRO A 197 -18.83 2.67 -11.68
CA PRO A 197 -19.37 2.54 -10.33
C PRO A 197 -18.30 2.45 -9.22
N TYR A 198 -17.04 2.22 -9.58
CA TYR A 198 -15.90 2.08 -8.68
C TYR A 198 -15.03 3.35 -8.66
N ALA A 199 -15.49 4.46 -9.25
CA ALA A 199 -14.82 5.74 -9.17
C ALA A 199 -14.54 6.10 -7.70
N PRO A 200 -13.28 6.43 -7.34
CA PRO A 200 -12.97 6.88 -5.99
C PRO A 200 -13.65 8.21 -5.72
N ASP A 201 -14.16 8.34 -4.51
CA ASP A 201 -14.58 9.63 -3.96
C ASP A 201 -13.32 10.38 -3.46
N PHE A 202 -13.19 11.66 -3.77
CA PHE A 202 -12.06 12.50 -3.36
C PHE A 202 -12.48 13.71 -2.51
N ASP A 203 -13.79 13.87 -2.25
CA ASP A 203 -14.30 15.01 -1.50
C ASP A 203 -13.81 14.99 -0.05
N ASP A 204 -13.29 16.12 0.41
CA ASP A 204 -12.67 16.33 1.72
C ASP A 204 -11.49 15.37 2.01
N LYS A 205 -10.88 14.78 0.96
CA LYS A 205 -9.77 13.84 1.07
C LYS A 205 -8.42 14.47 0.79
N LEU A 206 -7.39 13.95 1.43
CA LEU A 206 -6.00 14.16 1.07
C LEU A 206 -5.63 13.12 0.00
N LEU A 207 -5.41 13.57 -1.22
CA LEU A 207 -5.14 12.72 -2.37
C LEU A 207 -3.64 12.50 -2.54
N PHE A 208 -3.19 11.26 -2.37
CA PHE A 208 -1.83 10.84 -2.72
C PHE A 208 -1.81 10.34 -4.17
N ILE A 209 -0.90 10.85 -5.01
CA ILE A 209 -0.70 10.33 -6.37
C ILE A 209 0.77 10.07 -6.69
N GLU A 210 1.01 8.96 -7.37
CA GLU A 210 2.31 8.51 -7.89
C GLU A 210 2.11 7.83 -9.25
N ASP A 211 3.15 7.71 -10.07
CA ASP A 211 3.03 6.93 -11.31
C ASP A 211 4.38 6.40 -11.81
N ARG A 212 4.32 5.51 -12.80
CA ARG A 212 5.50 4.92 -13.43
C ARG A 212 5.35 4.79 -14.94
N ALA A 213 6.40 5.18 -15.65
CA ALA A 213 6.56 5.00 -17.09
C ALA A 213 5.48 5.67 -17.95
N GLU A 214 4.88 6.76 -17.44
CA GLU A 214 3.97 7.60 -18.21
C GLU A 214 4.67 8.86 -18.68
N ALA A 215 4.71 9.09 -20.00
CA ALA A 215 5.30 10.31 -20.54
C ALA A 215 4.59 11.57 -19.97
N PRO A 216 5.28 12.74 -19.86
CA PRO A 216 4.69 13.93 -19.23
C PRO A 216 3.31 14.33 -19.76
N TYR A 217 3.12 14.30 -21.09
CA TYR A 217 1.83 14.63 -21.71
C TYR A 217 0.69 13.67 -21.31
N ARG A 218 1.02 12.44 -20.91
CA ARG A 218 0.03 11.47 -20.41
C ARG A 218 -0.36 11.77 -18.98
N VAL A 219 0.59 12.18 -18.14
CA VAL A 219 0.31 12.67 -16.78
C VAL A 219 -0.61 13.88 -16.85
N ASP A 220 -0.27 14.87 -17.67
CA ASP A 220 -1.13 16.03 -17.95
C ASP A 220 -2.53 15.60 -18.42
N ARG A 221 -2.61 14.75 -19.45
CA ARG A 221 -3.90 14.27 -19.95
C ARG A 221 -4.77 13.59 -18.89
N MET A 222 -4.16 12.79 -18.00
CA MET A 222 -4.89 12.11 -16.92
C MET A 222 -5.39 13.11 -15.88
N LEU A 223 -4.54 14.04 -15.43
CA LEU A 223 -4.94 15.10 -14.50
C LEU A 223 -6.03 15.99 -15.10
N THR A 224 -5.89 16.39 -16.37
CA THR A 224 -6.88 17.16 -17.10
C THR A 224 -8.21 16.40 -17.22
N HIS A 225 -8.18 15.11 -17.57
CA HIS A 225 -9.40 14.28 -17.62
C HIS A 225 -10.11 14.22 -16.26
N MET A 226 -9.38 13.90 -15.19
CA MET A 226 -9.93 13.83 -13.84
C MET A 226 -10.48 15.19 -13.37
N LYS A 227 -9.80 16.30 -13.71
CA LYS A 227 -10.27 17.66 -13.43
C LYS A 227 -11.59 17.95 -14.13
N LEU A 228 -11.71 17.65 -15.42
CA LEU A 228 -12.94 17.84 -16.20
C LEU A 228 -14.09 16.93 -15.74
N ALA A 229 -13.76 15.79 -15.13
CA ALA A 229 -14.73 14.89 -14.51
C ALA A 229 -15.18 15.34 -13.10
N GLY A 230 -14.68 16.47 -12.59
CA GLY A 230 -15.04 17.02 -11.27
C GLY A 230 -14.29 16.36 -10.10
N CYS A 231 -13.31 15.50 -10.34
CA CYS A 231 -12.63 14.73 -9.29
C CYS A 231 -11.87 15.58 -8.26
N PHE A 232 -11.61 16.86 -8.55
CA PHE A 232 -10.77 17.73 -7.70
C PHE A 232 -11.53 18.92 -7.11
N GLU A 233 -12.86 18.97 -7.23
CA GLU A 233 -13.66 20.12 -6.78
C GLU A 233 -13.54 20.38 -5.28
N ASN A 234 -13.60 19.32 -4.45
CA ASN A 234 -13.53 19.43 -2.98
C ASN A 234 -12.35 18.65 -2.39
N VAL A 235 -11.26 18.47 -3.12
CA VAL A 235 -10.04 17.84 -2.57
C VAL A 235 -9.44 18.75 -1.48
N ALA A 236 -9.11 18.15 -0.33
CA ALA A 236 -8.53 18.89 0.79
C ALA A 236 -7.04 19.21 0.59
N GLY A 237 -6.31 18.38 -0.17
CA GLY A 237 -4.88 18.57 -0.44
C GLY A 237 -4.32 17.45 -1.30
N ILE A 238 -3.19 17.70 -1.98
CA ILE A 238 -2.53 16.72 -2.84
C ILE A 238 -1.10 16.45 -2.39
N ALA A 239 -0.75 15.17 -2.26
CA ALA A 239 0.61 14.72 -2.01
C ALA A 239 1.16 13.94 -3.21
N LEU A 240 2.34 14.31 -3.73
CA LEU A 240 2.98 13.60 -4.83
C LEU A 240 4.07 12.65 -4.33
N GLY A 241 3.95 11.39 -4.71
CA GLY A 241 4.98 10.37 -4.57
C GLY A 241 6.00 10.39 -5.70
N TYR A 242 6.58 9.23 -6.00
CA TYR A 242 7.48 9.06 -7.13
C TYR A 242 6.73 9.04 -8.46
N PHE A 243 7.22 9.83 -9.41
CA PHE A 243 6.87 9.76 -10.83
C PHE A 243 8.03 9.09 -11.59
N GLU A 244 8.17 7.77 -11.38
CA GLU A 244 9.34 7.02 -11.82
C GLU A 244 9.33 6.82 -13.35
N LYS A 245 10.37 7.28 -14.05
CA LYS A 245 10.46 7.22 -15.53
C LYS A 245 9.32 7.97 -16.24
N CYS A 246 8.78 9.02 -15.63
CA CYS A 246 7.71 9.83 -16.22
C CYS A 246 8.20 11.13 -16.89
N GLY A 247 9.51 11.29 -17.09
CA GLY A 247 10.14 12.55 -17.51
C GLY A 247 10.94 13.18 -16.36
N SER A 248 11.30 14.46 -16.49
CA SER A 248 11.97 15.16 -15.40
C SER A 248 10.97 15.52 -14.30
N LEU A 249 11.40 15.51 -13.03
CA LEU A 249 10.54 15.93 -11.91
C LEU A 249 10.06 17.38 -12.07
N LYS A 250 10.89 18.23 -12.69
CA LYS A 250 10.54 19.62 -12.99
C LYS A 250 9.31 19.67 -13.89
N ASP A 251 9.30 18.93 -15.00
CA ASP A 251 8.17 18.93 -15.95
C ASP A 251 6.88 18.44 -15.26
N ILE A 252 6.98 17.39 -14.44
CA ILE A 252 5.84 16.87 -13.69
C ILE A 252 5.30 17.91 -12.70
N TYR A 253 6.17 18.58 -11.95
CA TYR A 253 5.74 19.59 -10.98
C TYR A 253 5.16 20.82 -11.66
N GLU A 254 5.68 21.21 -12.84
CA GLU A 254 5.11 22.29 -13.66
C GLU A 254 3.71 21.92 -14.18
N ILE A 255 3.51 20.68 -14.65
CA ILE A 255 2.18 20.18 -15.06
C ILE A 255 1.19 20.23 -13.90
N VAL A 256 1.58 19.76 -12.71
CA VAL A 256 0.72 19.80 -11.52
C VAL A 256 0.43 21.25 -11.11
N ALA A 257 1.45 22.12 -11.09
CA ALA A 257 1.28 23.52 -10.75
C ALA A 257 0.34 24.24 -11.74
N ASP A 258 0.45 23.98 -13.04
CA ASP A 258 -0.43 24.55 -14.05
C ASP A 258 -1.87 24.03 -13.92
N THR A 259 -2.03 22.71 -13.77
CA THR A 259 -3.33 22.05 -13.58
C THR A 259 -4.09 22.64 -12.40
N PHE A 260 -3.39 22.92 -11.28
CA PHE A 260 -3.97 23.36 -10.01
C PHE A 260 -3.64 24.81 -9.66
N ARG A 261 -3.34 25.65 -10.66
CA ARG A 261 -3.00 27.08 -10.47
C ARG A 261 -4.01 27.79 -9.57
N GLU A 262 -5.30 27.59 -9.85
CA GLU A 262 -6.43 28.25 -9.15
C GLU A 262 -6.96 27.47 -7.94
N ALA A 263 -6.38 26.31 -7.59
CA ALA A 263 -6.83 25.55 -6.42
C ALA A 263 -6.64 26.36 -5.11
N SER A 264 -7.31 26.02 -4.02
CA SER A 264 -7.06 26.63 -2.71
C SER A 264 -6.33 25.70 -1.73
N PHE A 265 -6.19 24.43 -2.09
CA PHE A 265 -5.62 23.40 -1.24
C PHE A 265 -4.09 23.30 -1.37
N PRO A 266 -3.37 22.83 -0.33
CA PRO A 266 -1.93 22.64 -0.37
C PRO A 266 -1.53 21.46 -1.27
N ILE A 267 -0.34 21.59 -1.88
CA ILE A 267 0.25 20.55 -2.73
C ILE A 267 1.71 20.36 -2.33
N LEU A 268 2.01 19.18 -1.78
CA LEU A 268 3.35 18.77 -1.38
C LEU A 268 3.85 17.67 -2.32
N ALA A 269 5.02 17.87 -2.92
CA ALA A 269 5.71 16.85 -3.68
C ALA A 269 6.90 16.27 -2.93
N GLY A 270 7.35 15.08 -3.34
CA GLY A 270 8.58 14.47 -2.83
C GLY A 270 8.37 13.52 -1.66
N LEU A 271 7.16 12.98 -1.48
CA LEU A 271 6.97 11.83 -0.60
C LEU A 271 7.68 10.62 -1.22
N GLU A 272 8.47 9.91 -0.42
CA GLU A 272 9.27 8.77 -0.88
C GLU A 272 8.42 7.49 -0.96
N ALA A 273 7.30 7.54 -1.68
CA ALA A 273 6.32 6.46 -1.82
C ALA A 273 5.99 6.19 -3.30
N GLY A 274 5.64 4.94 -3.63
CA GLY A 274 5.38 4.51 -5.00
C GLY A 274 6.53 3.70 -5.61
N HIS A 275 6.78 3.87 -6.90
CA HIS A 275 7.72 3.02 -7.66
C HIS A 275 9.21 3.37 -7.56
N GLY A 276 9.60 4.35 -6.73
CA GLY A 276 11.00 4.72 -6.55
C GLY A 276 11.83 3.73 -5.73
N TYR A 277 13.05 4.16 -5.37
CA TYR A 277 13.98 3.35 -4.56
C TYR A 277 13.46 3.07 -3.14
N HIS A 278 12.78 4.06 -2.56
CA HIS A 278 12.03 3.92 -1.32
C HIS A 278 10.54 3.79 -1.64
N ASN A 279 9.81 3.10 -0.77
CA ASN A 279 8.35 3.04 -0.86
C ASN A 279 7.77 3.07 0.56
N GLN A 280 7.57 4.29 1.08
CA GLN A 280 6.94 4.49 2.37
C GLN A 280 5.53 3.89 2.37
N THR A 281 5.13 3.31 3.50
CA THR A 281 3.81 2.70 3.64
C THR A 281 2.80 3.75 4.09
N LEU A 282 1.77 4.00 3.28
CA LEU A 282 0.71 4.97 3.54
C LEU A 282 -0.60 4.25 3.86
N PRO A 283 -1.14 4.41 5.08
CA PRO A 283 -2.50 3.99 5.41
C PRO A 283 -3.56 4.84 4.68
N PHE A 284 -4.49 4.20 3.98
CA PHE A 284 -5.66 4.87 3.39
C PHE A 284 -6.90 4.66 4.25
N GLY A 285 -7.81 5.65 4.23
CA GLY A 285 -9.01 5.66 5.07
C GLY A 285 -8.81 6.21 6.48
N ILE A 286 -7.62 6.75 6.78
CA ILE A 286 -7.32 7.43 8.05
C ILE A 286 -7.19 8.94 7.81
N GLU A 287 -7.72 9.72 8.73
CA GLU A 287 -7.58 11.18 8.76
C GLU A 287 -6.13 11.60 9.08
N ALA A 288 -5.62 12.56 8.32
CA ALA A 288 -4.29 13.12 8.49
C ALA A 288 -4.29 14.63 8.22
N THR A 289 -3.20 15.30 8.58
CA THR A 289 -2.88 16.66 8.13
C THR A 289 -1.72 16.59 7.14
N LEU A 290 -1.93 17.13 5.94
CA LEU A 290 -0.87 17.44 4.99
C LEU A 290 -0.42 18.88 5.25
N ASP A 291 0.85 19.07 5.55
CA ASP A 291 1.48 20.37 5.72
C ASP A 291 2.57 20.52 4.65
N ALA A 292 2.25 21.31 3.62
CA ALA A 292 3.15 21.54 2.50
C ALA A 292 4.25 22.55 2.82
N ASP A 293 4.14 23.32 3.91
CA ASP A 293 5.19 24.24 4.35
C ASP A 293 6.24 23.51 5.20
N ASN A 294 5.80 22.56 6.05
CA ASN A 294 6.66 21.74 6.91
C ASN A 294 7.00 20.36 6.32
N HIS A 295 6.61 20.09 5.07
CA HIS A 295 6.91 18.88 4.30
C HIS A 295 6.52 17.58 5.03
N SER A 296 5.30 17.53 5.55
CA SER A 296 4.84 16.39 6.35
C SER A 296 3.41 15.96 6.07
N LEU A 297 3.17 14.67 6.21
CA LEU A 297 1.85 14.06 6.31
C LEU A 297 1.73 13.35 7.67
N GLN A 298 0.88 13.88 8.56
CA GLN A 298 0.74 13.40 9.93
C GLN A 298 -0.64 12.76 10.15
N TYR A 299 -0.67 11.46 10.43
CA TYR A 299 -1.91 10.74 10.69
C TYR A 299 -2.43 11.02 12.11
N HIS A 300 -3.72 11.29 12.24
CA HIS A 300 -4.36 11.62 13.52
C HIS A 300 -4.68 10.39 14.36
N TRP A 301 -4.77 9.23 13.71
CA TRP A 301 -5.11 7.97 14.34
C TRP A 301 -4.13 6.85 13.94
N PRO A 302 -3.96 5.83 14.79
CA PRO A 302 -3.25 4.62 14.40
C PRO A 302 -3.92 3.90 13.22
N ALA A 303 -3.11 3.34 12.33
CA ALA A 303 -3.59 2.55 11.20
C ALA A 303 -3.93 1.09 11.57
N THR A 304 -3.51 0.64 12.75
CA THR A 304 -3.87 -0.67 13.32
C THR A 304 -4.14 -0.56 14.83
N LEU A 305 -4.96 -1.46 15.37
CA LEU A 305 -5.31 -1.49 16.80
C LEU A 305 -4.81 -2.74 17.51
N LYS A 306 -4.66 -2.68 18.84
CA LYS A 306 -4.45 -3.90 19.62
C LYS A 306 -5.70 -4.77 19.53
N THR A 307 -5.52 -6.09 19.49
CA THR A 307 -6.61 -7.08 19.40
C THR A 307 -7.67 -6.96 20.51
N GLU A 308 -7.31 -6.41 21.66
CA GLU A 308 -8.22 -6.15 22.79
C GLU A 308 -9.09 -4.90 22.62
N ASP A 309 -8.73 -3.97 21.72
CA ASP A 309 -9.48 -2.72 21.47
C ASP A 309 -10.68 -2.90 20.52
N LYS A 310 -11.06 -4.15 20.16
CA LYS A 310 -12.29 -4.44 19.40
C LYS A 310 -13.56 -4.24 20.23
N GLY A 311 -13.44 -4.05 21.54
CA GLY A 311 -14.53 -3.63 22.42
C GLY A 311 -14.82 -2.14 22.23
N GLN A 312 -15.92 -1.83 21.55
CA GLN A 312 -16.65 -0.55 21.53
C GLN A 312 -16.04 0.58 22.38
N ARG A 313 -15.17 1.41 21.78
CA ARG A 313 -14.98 2.78 22.27
C ARG A 313 -16.13 3.66 21.78
N THR A 314 -17.30 3.47 22.37
CA THR A 314 -18.35 4.49 22.42
C THR A 314 -17.86 5.56 23.39
N LYS A 315 -17.39 6.71 22.87
CA LYS A 315 -17.29 7.91 23.71
C LYS A 315 -18.71 8.38 23.99
N ASP A 316 -19.36 7.78 24.99
CA ASP A 316 -20.53 8.37 25.62
C ASP A 316 -20.07 9.67 26.28
N ARG A 317 -20.30 10.77 25.58
CA ARG A 317 -20.32 12.11 26.15
C ARG A 317 -21.53 12.18 27.07
N ARG A 318 -21.42 11.63 28.28
CA ARG A 318 -22.41 11.89 29.34
C ARG A 318 -22.30 13.36 29.71
N GLN A 319 -23.32 14.12 29.31
CA GLN A 319 -23.61 15.43 29.86
C GLN A 319 -23.70 15.29 31.38
N ARG A 320 -22.83 16.00 32.10
CA ARG A 320 -23.03 16.27 33.52
C ARG A 320 -24.26 17.16 33.63
N THR A 321 -25.34 16.63 34.17
CA THR A 321 -26.38 17.42 34.83
C THR A 321 -26.05 17.42 36.31
N ASP A 322 -25.65 18.57 36.83
CA ASP A 322 -25.46 18.78 38.27
C ASP A 322 -26.84 18.96 38.91
N ASP A 323 -27.38 17.90 39.51
CA ASP A 323 -28.52 18.01 40.42
C ASP A 323 -28.05 17.93 41.87
N ARG A 324 -28.21 19.07 42.55
CA ARG A 324 -28.00 19.27 43.99
C ARG A 324 -29.07 18.48 44.76
N GLY A 325 -28.64 17.53 45.59
CA GLY A 325 -29.48 16.85 46.58
C GLY A 325 -28.79 16.83 47.95
N GLN A 326 -29.51 17.31 48.95
CA GLN A 326 -29.03 17.75 50.26
C GLN A 326 -28.55 16.62 51.19
N ARG A 327 -27.58 16.96 52.03
CA ARG A 327 -27.03 16.14 53.11
C ARG A 327 -27.81 16.44 54.40
N THR A 328 -28.36 15.40 55.03
CA THR A 328 -28.80 15.46 56.43
C THR A 328 -28.09 14.37 57.22
N GLU A 329 -27.38 14.80 58.26
CA GLU A 329 -26.73 13.94 59.25
C GLU A 329 -27.75 13.49 60.28
N ASP A 330 -27.63 12.26 60.79
CA ASP A 330 -28.27 11.89 62.06
C ASP A 330 -27.41 10.94 62.91
N ARG A 331 -27.59 11.09 64.22
CA ARG A 331 -26.68 10.79 65.34
C ARG A 331 -26.96 9.44 66.04
N GLY A 332 -25.90 8.83 66.58
CA GLY A 332 -25.90 7.92 67.77
C GLY A 332 -26.18 6.44 67.47
N GLN A 333 -25.62 5.42 68.14
CA GLN A 333 -25.05 5.30 69.49
C GLN A 333 -23.93 4.23 69.52
N ARG A 334 -23.12 4.27 70.58
CA ARG A 334 -21.91 3.47 70.80
C ARG A 334 -22.12 2.60 72.05
N THR A 335 -21.80 1.31 71.99
CA THR A 335 -21.42 0.50 73.17
C THR A 335 -20.15 -0.28 72.88
N LYS A 336 -19.32 -0.44 73.92
CA LYS A 336 -17.93 -0.90 73.91
C LYS A 336 -17.83 -2.31 74.49
N ASP A 337 -16.87 -3.09 74.00
CA ASP A 337 -15.94 -3.96 74.74
C ASP A 337 -15.13 -4.79 73.72
N ARG A 338 -13.86 -5.18 73.85
CA ARG A 338 -12.63 -4.72 74.52
C ARG A 338 -11.53 -5.67 73.96
N GLY A 339 -10.45 -5.17 73.36
CA GLY A 339 -9.38 -6.04 72.83
C GLY A 339 -8.25 -5.31 72.07
N GLN A 340 -7.21 -4.99 72.84
CA GLN A 340 -5.84 -4.47 72.61
C GLN A 340 -5.24 -4.29 71.18
N ARG A 341 -4.49 -3.16 71.07
CA ARG A 341 -3.63 -2.66 69.97
C ARG A 341 -2.28 -3.38 69.85
N THR A 342 -1.66 -3.30 68.67
CA THR A 342 -0.36 -2.63 68.45
C THR A 342 -0.24 -2.10 67.01
N ASP A 343 0.21 -0.85 66.88
CA ASP A 343 0.59 -0.16 65.64
C ASP A 343 2.00 -0.60 65.17
N ASP A 344 2.34 -0.41 63.89
CA ASP A 344 3.50 0.44 63.55
C ASP A 344 3.67 0.75 62.05
N ARG A 345 4.01 2.02 61.81
CA ARG A 345 4.42 2.66 60.55
C ARG A 345 5.94 2.57 60.40
N GLY A 346 6.45 2.64 59.17
CA GLY A 346 7.88 2.99 58.95
C GLY A 346 8.31 2.96 57.48
N GLN A 347 9.02 4.00 57.05
CA GLN A 347 9.36 4.37 55.67
C GLN A 347 10.78 3.91 55.23
N ARG A 348 10.96 3.78 53.91
CA ARG A 348 12.15 4.00 53.02
C ARG A 348 13.56 4.14 53.63
N THR A 349 14.57 3.48 53.01
CA THR A 349 15.63 4.09 52.17
C THR A 349 16.59 3.05 51.54
N GLU A 350 17.31 3.49 50.50
CA GLU A 350 18.20 2.78 49.56
C GLU A 350 19.60 2.39 50.11
N GLY A 351 20.33 1.54 49.37
CA GLY A 351 21.77 1.32 49.55
C GLY A 351 22.46 0.58 48.40
N ARG A 352 23.46 1.24 47.78
CA ARG A 352 24.48 0.71 46.84
C ARG A 352 25.56 -0.08 47.59
N GLY A 353 26.26 -1.00 46.91
CA GLY A 353 27.56 -1.53 47.34
C GLY A 353 28.24 -2.49 46.34
N GLN A 354 29.54 -2.30 46.08
CA GLN A 354 30.40 -3.07 45.16
C GLN A 354 31.34 -4.05 45.91
N ARG A 355 31.72 -5.15 45.21
CA ARG A 355 32.94 -6.02 45.28
C ARG A 355 33.48 -6.55 46.62
N ALA A 356 33.75 -7.86 46.69
CA ALA A 356 35.10 -8.48 46.71
C ALA A 356 35.05 -10.04 46.81
N GLU A 357 36.20 -10.67 46.56
CA GLU A 357 36.51 -12.07 46.21
C GLU A 357 36.47 -13.12 47.35
N GLY A 358 36.52 -14.40 46.97
CA GLY A 358 37.39 -15.39 47.64
C GLY A 358 36.81 -16.79 47.90
N GLY A 359 37.47 -17.83 47.33
CA GLY A 359 37.65 -19.11 48.03
C GLY A 359 37.15 -20.40 47.37
N GLY A 360 38.08 -21.21 46.87
CA GLY A 360 38.26 -22.56 47.44
C GLY A 360 37.71 -23.81 46.72
N GLN A 361 38.65 -24.54 46.12
CA GLN A 361 38.86 -26.00 46.21
C GLN A 361 38.17 -26.98 45.24
N ARG A 362 38.97 -28.02 44.98
CA ARG A 362 39.01 -29.00 43.90
C ARG A 362 38.64 -30.38 44.48
N ALA A 363 37.87 -31.19 43.76
CA ALA A 363 37.87 -32.64 43.93
C ALA A 363 37.42 -33.33 42.62
N GLU A 364 38.19 -34.34 42.21
CA GLU A 364 38.08 -35.10 40.95
C GLU A 364 37.11 -36.28 41.06
N GLY A 365 36.60 -36.77 39.92
CA GLY A 365 35.84 -38.03 39.88
C GLY A 365 35.26 -38.43 38.52
N ARG A 366 36.13 -38.99 37.65
CA ARG A 366 35.93 -39.96 36.54
C ARG A 366 34.50 -40.31 36.05
N GLY A 367 34.33 -40.36 34.72
CA GLY A 367 33.35 -41.26 34.07
C GLY A 367 33.00 -41.03 32.60
N GLN A 368 33.78 -41.65 31.71
CA GLN A 368 33.40 -42.21 30.39
C GLN A 368 32.87 -41.32 29.25
N THR A 369 33.78 -41.05 28.32
CA THR A 369 33.57 -40.90 26.88
C THR A 369 32.92 -42.13 26.25
N THR A 370 31.94 -41.93 25.37
CA THR A 370 31.57 -42.89 24.33
C THR A 370 31.97 -42.30 22.97
N GLU A 371 32.88 -43.00 22.30
CA GLU A 371 33.16 -42.84 20.88
C GLU A 371 32.01 -43.48 20.09
N ASP A 372 31.57 -42.84 19.02
CA ASP A 372 30.87 -43.54 17.95
C ASP A 372 31.59 -43.27 16.62
N ARG A 373 32.19 -44.34 16.08
CA ARG A 373 32.86 -44.41 14.79
C ARG A 373 31.86 -44.94 13.77
N GLY A 374 31.57 -44.17 12.73
CA GLY A 374 30.68 -44.57 11.64
C GLY A 374 31.06 -43.98 10.28
N GLN A 375 32.13 -44.55 9.70
CA GLN A 375 32.40 -44.77 8.27
C GLN A 375 32.21 -43.66 7.22
N ARG A 376 33.37 -43.32 6.64
CA ARG A 376 33.65 -42.61 5.38
C ARG A 376 33.08 -43.35 4.17
N ALA A 377 32.35 -42.65 3.30
CA ALA A 377 32.13 -43.04 1.91
C ALA A 377 32.66 -41.95 0.99
N GLU A 378 33.76 -42.24 0.29
CA GLU A 378 34.24 -41.46 -0.84
C GLU A 378 33.41 -41.80 -2.07
N VAL A 379 32.85 -40.79 -2.73
CA VAL A 379 32.38 -40.90 -4.12
C VAL A 379 33.12 -39.88 -4.95
N ARG A 380 34.06 -40.37 -5.77
CA ARG A 380 34.68 -39.65 -6.87
C ARG A 380 33.79 -39.77 -8.12
N GLY A 381 33.55 -38.62 -8.76
CA GLY A 381 33.47 -38.51 -10.23
C GLY A 381 32.07 -38.36 -10.84
N ARG A 382 31.74 -37.15 -11.28
CA ARG A 382 31.82 -36.76 -12.70
C ARG A 382 31.66 -35.24 -12.82
N LYS A 383 32.67 -34.59 -13.37
CA LYS A 383 32.56 -33.27 -13.99
C LYS A 383 31.79 -33.46 -15.29
N THR A 384 30.70 -32.73 -15.47
CA THR A 384 30.11 -32.48 -16.79
C THR A 384 30.51 -31.06 -17.19
N ASP A 385 31.38 -30.98 -18.20
CA ASP A 385 31.68 -29.75 -18.91
C ASP A 385 30.48 -29.43 -19.82
N ASP A 386 29.60 -28.55 -19.38
CA ASP A 386 28.55 -28.01 -20.25
C ASP A 386 29.09 -26.79 -21.00
N ARG A 387 29.45 -27.12 -22.25
CA ARG A 387 29.81 -26.25 -23.35
C ARG A 387 28.76 -25.16 -23.55
N TRP A 388 29.14 -23.92 -23.31
CA TRP A 388 28.42 -22.73 -23.75
C TRP A 388 28.27 -22.74 -25.27
N GLN A 389 27.07 -23.03 -25.77
CA GLN A 389 26.66 -22.65 -27.12
C GLN A 389 25.99 -21.28 -27.04
N LYS A 390 26.63 -20.32 -27.69
CA LYS A 390 26.06 -19.02 -28.07
C LYS A 390 24.90 -19.31 -29.04
N THR A 391 23.67 -19.04 -28.63
CA THR A 391 22.55 -18.86 -29.58
C THR A 391 22.30 -17.37 -29.70
N GLU A 392 22.67 -16.83 -30.87
CA GLU A 392 22.24 -15.52 -31.33
C GLU A 392 20.78 -15.65 -31.77
N ASP A 393 19.84 -15.12 -30.98
CA ASP A 393 18.47 -14.94 -31.44
C ASP A 393 18.41 -13.73 -32.38
N ARG A 394 18.47 -14.04 -33.68
CA ARG A 394 18.02 -13.16 -34.75
C ARG A 394 16.52 -12.96 -34.59
N GLY A 395 16.11 -11.74 -34.24
CA GLY A 395 14.73 -11.31 -34.32
C GLY A 395 14.21 -11.49 -35.75
N GLN A 396 13.22 -12.36 -35.92
CA GLN A 396 12.43 -12.45 -37.15
C GLN A 396 11.44 -11.28 -37.15
N MET A 397 11.56 -10.40 -38.14
CA MET A 397 10.50 -9.46 -38.50
C MET A 397 9.28 -10.25 -38.98
N ILE A 398 8.15 -10.06 -38.32
CA ILE A 398 6.84 -10.42 -38.88
C ILE A 398 6.41 -9.22 -39.73
N GLU A 399 6.54 -9.37 -41.05
CA GLU A 399 5.91 -8.48 -42.03
C GLU A 399 4.40 -8.77 -42.06
N ASP A 400 3.59 -7.82 -41.60
CA ASP A 400 2.15 -7.82 -41.85
C ASP A 400 1.89 -7.60 -43.34
N ARG A 401 1.59 -8.69 -44.06
CA ARG A 401 1.09 -8.63 -45.44
C ARG A 401 -0.38 -8.23 -45.47
N GLY A 402 -0.64 -6.93 -45.43
CA GLY A 402 -1.92 -6.34 -45.84
C GLY A 402 -2.12 -6.47 -47.35
N ARG A 403 -3.20 -7.14 -47.76
CA ARG A 403 -3.61 -7.27 -49.18
C ARG A 403 -4.05 -5.91 -49.72
N LYS A 404 -3.33 -5.39 -50.71
CA LYS A 404 -3.68 -4.18 -51.47
C LYS A 404 -4.81 -4.52 -52.46
N ILE A 405 -5.96 -3.86 -52.33
CA ILE A 405 -6.99 -3.83 -53.38
C ILE A 405 -6.76 -2.52 -54.13
N GLU A 406 -6.40 -2.61 -55.41
CA GLU A 406 -6.28 -1.44 -56.28
C GLU A 406 -7.67 -0.89 -56.57
N GLY A 407 -7.91 0.35 -56.13
CA GLY A 407 -9.05 1.17 -56.52
C GLY A 407 -8.53 2.50 -57.07
N SER A 408 -8.74 2.73 -58.35
CA SER A 408 -8.44 3.96 -59.06
C SER A 408 -9.35 5.10 -58.56
N GLY A 409 -8.78 6.09 -57.89
CA GLY A 409 -9.43 7.38 -57.62
C GLY A 409 -9.58 7.74 -56.14
N GLY A 410 -8.61 8.48 -55.60
CA GLY A 410 -8.80 9.59 -54.64
C GLY A 410 -9.50 9.40 -53.29
N TYR A 411 -10.07 8.25 -52.93
CA TYR A 411 -10.84 8.08 -51.70
C TYR A 411 -10.60 6.70 -51.05
N LEU A 412 -10.38 6.68 -49.73
CA LEU A 412 -10.36 5.46 -48.92
C LEU A 412 -11.70 5.34 -48.21
N LYS A 413 -12.41 4.23 -48.44
CA LYS A 413 -13.74 3.94 -47.87
C LYS A 413 -13.61 2.86 -46.80
N TRP A 414 -14.26 3.07 -45.65
CA TRP A 414 -14.32 2.11 -44.55
C TRP A 414 -15.80 1.88 -44.16
N GLU A 415 -16.18 0.64 -43.90
CA GLU A 415 -17.51 0.27 -43.37
C GLU A 415 -17.37 -0.29 -41.95
N VAL A 416 -18.02 0.35 -40.97
CA VAL A 416 -18.20 -0.17 -39.61
C VAL A 416 -19.61 0.20 -39.13
N GLY A 417 -20.54 -0.75 -39.13
CA GLY A 417 -21.92 -0.52 -38.69
C GLY A 417 -22.74 0.43 -39.59
N MET A 418 -23.94 0.81 -39.16
CA MET A 418 -24.96 1.55 -39.94
C MET A 418 -24.61 3.04 -40.21
N GLY A 419 -23.42 3.32 -40.75
CA GLY A 419 -23.04 4.65 -41.21
C GLY A 419 -21.73 4.66 -42.00
N THR A 420 -21.72 5.35 -43.13
CA THR A 420 -20.55 5.54 -44.01
C THR A 420 -19.91 6.92 -43.80
N TRP A 421 -18.59 6.98 -43.71
CA TRP A 421 -17.80 8.22 -43.60
C TRP A 421 -16.79 8.31 -44.75
N GLU A 422 -16.61 9.50 -45.32
CA GLU A 422 -15.59 9.79 -46.34
C GLU A 422 -14.62 10.87 -45.84
N VAL A 423 -13.32 10.60 -45.93
CA VAL A 423 -12.26 11.57 -45.60
C VAL A 423 -11.37 11.74 -46.84
N GLY A 424 -11.36 12.95 -47.38
CA GLY A 424 -10.51 13.32 -48.51
C GLY A 424 -9.07 13.58 -48.05
N VAL A 425 -8.11 12.87 -48.64
CA VAL A 425 -6.68 13.09 -48.38
C VAL A 425 -6.15 14.09 -49.41
N ARG A 426 -5.71 15.28 -48.98
CA ARG A 426 -4.94 16.20 -49.83
C ARG A 426 -3.46 15.79 -49.84
N PRO A 427 -2.80 15.68 -51.01
CA PRO A 427 -1.38 15.36 -51.05
C PRO A 427 -0.53 16.57 -50.57
N SER A 428 0.41 16.31 -49.66
CA SER A 428 1.47 17.24 -49.27
C SER A 428 2.63 17.15 -50.28
N THR A 429 2.95 18.24 -50.97
CA THR A 429 4.15 18.34 -51.79
C THR A 429 5.28 18.99 -51.00
N SER A 430 6.35 18.23 -50.72
CA SER A 430 7.63 18.74 -50.24
C SER A 430 8.66 18.67 -51.37
N SER A 431 9.23 19.80 -51.77
CA SER A 431 10.51 19.86 -52.48
C SER A 431 11.06 21.28 -52.52
N GLY A 432 12.35 21.43 -52.22
CA GLY A 432 13.20 22.41 -52.91
C GLY A 432 13.79 23.52 -52.04
N GLU A 433 15.10 23.40 -51.79
CA GLU A 433 16.00 24.44 -51.31
C GLU A 433 15.95 25.72 -52.16
N THR A 434 16.21 26.89 -51.55
CA THR A 434 16.90 28.02 -52.19
C THR A 434 17.53 28.94 -51.15
N LYS A 435 18.79 29.33 -51.40
CA LYS A 435 19.60 30.34 -50.71
C LYS A 435 19.26 31.76 -51.20
N SER A 436 19.78 32.76 -50.44
CA SER A 436 19.90 34.22 -50.68
C SER A 436 18.58 35.00 -50.66
N GLU A 437 18.44 36.19 -50.09
CA GLU A 437 19.39 37.30 -49.93
C GLU A 437 18.86 38.32 -48.89
N CYS A 438 19.76 39.14 -48.33
CA CYS A 438 19.41 40.34 -47.55
C CYS A 438 18.65 41.37 -48.40
N ASN A 439 17.68 42.04 -47.78
CA ASN A 439 17.58 43.52 -47.77
C ASN A 439 16.77 43.97 -46.54
#